data_AF-A0A7W9TWK1-F1
#
_entry.id   AF-A0A7W9TWK1-F1
#
_cell.length_a   1.000
_cell.length_b   1.000
_cell.length_c   1.000
_cell.angle_alpha   90.00
_cell.angle_beta   90.00
_cell.angle_gamma   90.00
#
_symmetry.space_group_name_H-M   'P 1'
#
loop_
_entity.id
_entity.type
_entity.pdbx_description
1 polymer ?
#
loop_
_entity_poly.entity_id
_entity_poly.type
_entity_poly.pdbx_seq_one_letter_code
_entity_poly.pdbx_strand_id
1 'polypeptide(L)'
;MNFWIALLALVVFVVFLTRNDWHKFRRPKVEPAIRDMLVEHQARIDMHMAATRLLLRTHPNREEAAALLREAATRLRGNSVREFPDTHAVYDQGVDIALQALIGD
;
A
#
# COMPACT_ATOMS: atom_id res chain seq x y z
N MET A 1 -13.55 45.96 28.37
CA MET A 1 -12.91 44.67 28.75
C MET A 1 -13.25 43.54 27.78
N ASN A 2 -14.49 43.44 27.31
CA ASN A 2 -14.96 42.35 26.43
C ASN A 2 -14.33 42.33 25.02
N PHE A 3 -13.94 43.48 24.48
CA PHE A 3 -13.36 43.57 23.13
C PHE A 3 -11.99 42.88 23.01
N TRP A 4 -11.15 43.00 24.04
CA TRP A 4 -9.84 42.35 24.07
C TRP A 4 -9.93 40.82 24.13
N ILE A 5 -10.94 40.30 24.84
CA ILE A 5 -11.20 38.86 24.93
C ILE A 5 -11.68 38.32 23.58
N ALA A 6 -12.57 39.05 22.89
CA ALA A 6 -13.03 38.68 21.56
C ALA A 6 -11.90 38.70 20.51
N LEU A 7 -11.00 39.70 20.58
CA LEU A 7 -9.84 39.79 19.71
C LEU A 7 -8.88 38.60 19.91
N LEU A 8 -8.61 38.23 21.17
CA LEU A 8 -7.77 37.07 21.50
C LEU A 8 -8.40 35.76 21.02
N ALA A 9 -9.71 35.59 21.21
CA ALA A 9 -10.43 34.41 20.73
C ALA A 9 -10.36 34.29 19.19
N LEU A 10 -10.49 35.41 18.47
CA LEU A 10 -10.37 35.43 17.00
C LEU A 10 -8.98 35.00 16.54
N VAL A 11 -7.92 35.52 17.18
CA VAL A 11 -6.54 35.19 16.82
C VAL A 11 -6.25 33.70 17.07
N VAL A 12 -6.66 33.17 18.22
CA VAL A 12 -6.50 31.75 18.54
C VAL A 12 -7.28 30.87 17.56
N PHE A 13 -8.50 31.28 17.18
CA PHE A 13 -9.32 30.56 16.22
C PHE A 13 -8.70 30.52 14.81
N VAL A 14 -8.14 31.64 14.35
CA VAL A 14 -7.45 31.71 13.04
C VAL A 14 -6.19 30.84 13.04
N VAL A 15 -5.42 30.86 14.13
CA VAL A 15 -4.22 30.01 14.29
C VAL A 15 -4.61 28.53 14.34
N PHE A 16 -5.71 28.18 15.00
CA PHE A 16 -6.21 26.80 15.03
C PHE A 16 -6.62 26.30 13.64
N LEU A 17 -7.31 27.13 12.85
CA LEU A 17 -7.69 26.80 11.47
C LEU A 17 -6.46 26.62 10.56
N THR A 18 -5.49 27.52 10.64
CA THR A 18 -4.27 27.46 9.80
C THR A 18 -3.33 26.31 10.20
N ARG A 19 -3.30 25.90 11.47
CA ARG A 19 -2.51 24.75 11.94
C ARG A 19 -2.95 23.43 11.28
N ASN A 20 -4.25 23.26 11.03
CA ASN A 20 -4.77 22.05 10.38
C ASN A 20 -4.38 21.97 8.89
N ASP A 21 -4.32 23.11 8.21
CA ASP A 21 -3.93 23.16 6.80
C ASP A 21 -2.42 23.00 6.59
N TRP A 22 -1.59 23.34 7.58
CA TRP A 22 -0.14 23.11 7.51
C TRP A 22 0.20 21.62 7.28
N HIS A 23 -0.56 20.70 7.87
CA HIS A 23 -0.40 19.27 7.64
C HIS A 23 -0.78 18.84 6.22
N LYS A 24 -1.69 19.56 5.54
CA LYS A 24 -2.05 19.30 4.14
C LYS A 24 -1.02 19.86 3.18
N PHE A 25 -0.43 21.02 3.48
CA PHE A 25 0.64 21.63 2.68
C PHE A 25 1.96 20.84 2.70
N ARG A 26 2.20 20.04 3.75
CA ARG A 26 3.37 19.15 3.85
C ARG A 26 3.24 17.83 3.09
N ARG A 27 2.08 17.51 2.51
CA ARG A 27 1.98 16.31 1.67
C ARG A 27 2.79 16.57 0.39
N PRO A 28 3.78 15.75 0.05
CA PRO A 28 4.46 15.88 -1.24
C PRO A 28 3.38 15.82 -2.31
N LYS A 29 3.29 16.86 -3.14
CA LYS A 29 2.38 16.88 -4.29
C LYS A 29 2.90 15.84 -5.28
N VAL A 30 2.45 14.60 -5.14
CA VAL A 30 2.72 13.55 -6.13
C VAL A 30 2.15 14.04 -7.45
N GLU A 31 3.01 14.08 -8.46
CA GLU A 31 2.64 14.56 -9.79
C GLU A 31 1.45 13.73 -10.32
N PRO A 32 0.40 14.35 -10.89
CA PRO A 32 -0.82 13.64 -11.27
C PRO A 32 -0.57 12.41 -12.17
N ALA A 33 0.40 12.51 -13.08
CA ALA A 33 0.79 11.42 -13.97
C ALA A 33 1.34 10.21 -13.22
N ILE A 34 2.15 10.42 -12.17
CA ILE A 34 2.68 9.33 -11.35
C ILE A 34 1.55 8.65 -10.58
N ARG A 35 0.59 9.43 -10.07
CA ARG A 35 -0.59 8.88 -9.41
C ARG A 35 -1.39 7.99 -10.35
N ASP A 36 -1.65 8.44 -11.58
CA ASP A 36 -2.43 7.67 -12.55
C ASP A 36 -1.71 6.37 -12.94
N MET A 37 -0.39 6.43 -13.16
CA MET A 37 0.42 5.23 -13.41
C MET A 37 0.40 4.25 -12.24
N LEU A 38 0.49 4.74 -11.00
CA LEU A 38 0.40 3.88 -9.80
C LEU A 38 -0.98 3.23 -9.67
N VAL A 39 -2.04 3.98 -9.96
CA VAL A 39 -3.42 3.45 -9.94
C VAL A 39 -3.60 2.37 -11.01
N GLU A 40 -3.10 2.61 -12.24
CA GLU A 40 -3.15 1.62 -13.30
C GLU A 40 -2.35 0.36 -12.93
N HIS A 41 -1.15 0.53 -12.38
CA HIS A 41 -0.33 -0.59 -11.95
C HIS A 41 -1.00 -1.41 -10.84
N GLN A 42 -1.61 -0.74 -9.86
CA GLN A 42 -2.39 -1.38 -8.81
C GLN A 42 -3.57 -2.18 -9.39
N ALA A 43 -4.30 -1.61 -10.34
CA ALA A 43 -5.43 -2.29 -10.98
C ALA A 43 -4.97 -3.56 -11.74
N ARG A 44 -3.81 -3.53 -12.40
CA ARG A 44 -3.23 -4.71 -13.06
C ARG A 44 -2.86 -5.79 -12.03
N ILE A 45 -2.23 -5.42 -10.92
CA ILE A 45 -1.91 -6.37 -9.84
C ILE A 45 -3.18 -7.02 -9.29
N ASP A 46 -4.22 -6.22 -9.02
CA ASP A 46 -5.49 -6.72 -8.49
C ASP A 46 -6.15 -7.70 -9.47
N MET A 47 -6.10 -7.42 -10.77
CA MET A 47 -6.60 -8.32 -11.82
C MET A 47 -5.84 -9.64 -11.83
N HIS A 48 -4.51 -9.61 -11.73
CA HIS A 48 -3.69 -10.82 -11.67
C HIS A 48 -3.96 -11.62 -10.39
N MET A 49 -4.09 -10.96 -9.24
CA MET A 49 -4.45 -11.61 -7.98
C MET A 49 -5.82 -12.28 -8.08
N ALA A 50 -6.80 -11.63 -8.68
CA ALA A 50 -8.12 -12.20 -8.92
C ALA A 50 -8.08 -13.42 -9.84
N ALA A 51 -7.30 -13.36 -10.92
CA ALA A 51 -7.11 -14.48 -11.85
C ALA A 51 -6.46 -15.69 -11.14
N THR A 52 -5.43 -15.46 -10.33
CA THR A 52 -4.76 -16.51 -9.56
C THR A 52 -5.71 -17.13 -8.53
N ARG A 53 -6.52 -16.33 -7.82
CA ARG A 53 -7.55 -16.86 -6.91
C ARG A 53 -8.58 -17.71 -7.64
N LEU A 54 -9.04 -17.26 -8.82
CA LEU A 54 -9.99 -18.01 -9.62
C LEU A 54 -9.38 -19.35 -10.03
N LEU A 55 -8.14 -19.34 -10.52
CA LEU A 55 -7.41 -20.55 -10.91
C LEU A 55 -7.28 -21.51 -9.72
N LEU A 56 -6.87 -21.04 -8.55
CA LEU A 56 -6.78 -21.87 -7.33
C LEU A 56 -8.13 -22.46 -6.90
N ARG A 57 -9.23 -21.73 -7.09
CA ARG A 57 -10.58 -22.21 -6.77
C ARG A 57 -11.08 -23.27 -7.75
N THR A 58 -10.74 -23.13 -9.03
CA THR A 58 -11.19 -24.05 -10.08
C THR A 58 -10.23 -25.22 -10.30
N HIS A 59 -9.03 -25.18 -9.71
CA HIS A 59 -8.03 -26.21 -9.90
C HIS A 59 -8.46 -27.52 -9.19
N PRO A 60 -8.39 -28.68 -9.88
CA PRO A 60 -8.78 -29.97 -9.29
C PRO A 60 -7.89 -30.37 -8.12
N ASN A 61 -6.63 -29.94 -8.10
CA ASN A 61 -5.70 -30.16 -7.00
C ASN A 61 -5.23 -28.82 -6.40
N ARG A 62 -6.07 -28.20 -5.58
CA ARG A 62 -5.79 -26.87 -4.99
C ARG A 62 -4.56 -26.87 -4.09
N GLU A 63 -4.32 -27.96 -3.35
CA GLU A 63 -3.21 -28.05 -2.40
C GLU A 63 -1.85 -28.07 -3.11
N GLU A 64 -1.75 -28.80 -4.23
CA GLU A 64 -0.56 -28.83 -5.07
C GLU A 64 -0.28 -27.46 -5.72
N ALA A 65 -1.33 -26.80 -6.22
CA ALA A 65 -1.19 -25.45 -6.76
C ALA A 65 -0.76 -24.43 -5.70
N ALA A 66 -1.26 -24.56 -4.46
CA ALA A 66 -0.82 -23.75 -3.33
C ALA A 66 0.65 -24.04 -2.95
N ALA A 67 1.10 -25.29 -3.00
CA ALA A 67 2.50 -25.66 -2.78
C ALA A 67 3.44 -25.03 -3.81
N LEU A 68 3.06 -25.05 -5.09
CA LEU A 68 3.83 -24.41 -6.17
C LEU A 68 3.92 -22.88 -5.99
N LEU A 69 2.85 -22.23 -5.52
CA LEU A 69 2.88 -20.80 -5.20
C LEU A 69 3.83 -20.48 -4.04
N ARG A 70 3.85 -21.31 -2.99
CA ARG A 70 4.82 -21.16 -1.89
C ARG A 70 6.27 -21.35 -2.37
N GLU A 71 6.50 -22.31 -3.26
CA GLU A 71 7.82 -22.53 -3.86
C GLU A 71 8.25 -21.32 -4.72
N ALA A 72 7.36 -20.80 -5.57
CA ALA A 72 7.62 -19.63 -6.38
C ALA A 72 7.93 -18.40 -5.52
N ALA A 73 7.18 -18.19 -4.43
CA ALA A 73 7.44 -17.12 -3.46
C ALA A 73 8.82 -17.24 -2.82
N THR A 74 9.24 -18.45 -2.45
CA THR A 74 10.57 -18.71 -1.88
C THR A 74 11.69 -18.33 -2.86
N ARG A 75 11.52 -18.68 -4.14
CA ARG A 75 12.48 -18.29 -5.20
C ARG A 75 12.50 -16.78 -5.42
N LEU A 76 11.33 -16.13 -5.42
CA LEU A 76 11.22 -14.67 -5.56
C LEU A 76 11.93 -13.93 -4.42
N ARG A 77 11.81 -14.43 -3.18
CA ARG A 77 12.54 -13.89 -2.03
C ARG A 77 14.04 -14.00 -2.21
N GLY A 78 14.53 -15.18 -2.56
CA GLY A 78 15.96 -15.42 -2.80
C GLY A 78 16.56 -14.52 -3.88
N ASN A 79 15.79 -14.22 -4.94
CA ASN A 79 16.21 -13.28 -5.97
C ASN A 79 16.19 -11.83 -5.47
N SER A 80 15.15 -11.43 -4.73
CA SER A 80 15.02 -10.06 -4.23
C SER A 80 16.14 -9.62 -3.29
N VAL A 81 16.71 -10.54 -2.48
CA VAL A 81 17.88 -10.26 -1.63
C VAL A 81 19.07 -9.80 -2.46
N ARG A 82 19.22 -10.34 -3.67
CA ARG A 82 20.36 -10.06 -4.56
C ARG A 82 20.17 -8.76 -5.34
N GLU A 83 18.95 -8.48 -5.77
CA GLU A 83 18.65 -7.33 -6.64
C GLU A 83 18.37 -6.06 -5.84
N PHE A 84 17.71 -6.17 -4.68
CA PHE A 84 17.22 -5.01 -3.92
C PHE A 84 17.41 -5.19 -2.41
N PRO A 85 18.67 -5.21 -1.90
CA PRO A 85 18.94 -5.47 -0.49
C PRO A 85 18.30 -4.46 0.46
N ASP A 86 18.23 -3.18 0.09
CA ASP A 86 17.69 -2.11 0.95
C ASP A 86 16.16 -2.16 1.09
N THR A 87 15.45 -2.69 0.10
CA THR A 87 13.98 -2.79 0.10
C THR A 87 13.49 -4.22 0.25
N HIS A 88 14.41 -5.18 0.45
CA HIS A 88 14.09 -6.60 0.56
C HIS A 88 13.08 -6.87 1.69
N ALA A 89 13.24 -6.25 2.86
CA ALA A 89 12.33 -6.46 3.98
C ALA A 89 10.87 -6.08 3.66
N VAL A 90 10.66 -5.00 2.89
CA VAL A 90 9.32 -4.57 2.46
C VAL A 90 8.78 -5.51 1.38
N TYR A 91 9.64 -5.96 0.47
CA TYR A 91 9.27 -6.93 -0.55
C TYR A 91 8.86 -8.28 0.07
N ASP A 92 9.63 -8.76 1.04
CA ASP A 92 9.38 -10.04 1.73
C ASP A 92 8.03 -10.03 2.45
N GLN A 93 7.76 -8.95 3.19
CA GLN A 93 6.46 -8.70 3.82
C GLN A 93 5.32 -8.64 2.80
N GLY A 94 5.55 -8.00 1.64
CA GLY A 94 4.57 -7.95 0.55
C GLY A 94 4.26 -9.34 -0.02
N VAL A 95 5.28 -10.20 -0.15
CA VAL A 95 5.11 -11.59 -0.59
C VAL A 95 4.30 -12.41 0.43
N ASP A 96 4.55 -12.22 1.73
CA ASP A 96 3.73 -12.87 2.78
C ASP A 96 2.26 -12.46 2.68
N ILE A 97 1.98 -11.16 2.58
CA ILE A 97 0.60 -10.64 2.45
C ILE A 97 -0.07 -11.17 1.18
N ALA A 98 0.66 -11.26 0.07
CA ALA A 98 0.12 -11.80 -1.18
C ALA A 98 -0.21 -13.29 -1.05
N LEU A 99 0.68 -14.11 -0.49
CA LEU A 99 0.44 -15.54 -0.23
C LEU A 99 -0.76 -15.74 0.70
N GLN A 100 -0.80 -15.00 1.80
CA GLN A 100 -1.91 -14.96 2.75
C GLN A 100 -3.24 -14.70 2.03
N ALA A 101 -3.27 -13.68 1.17
CA ALA A 101 -4.47 -13.27 0.48
C ALA A 101 -4.90 -14.23 -0.66
N LEU A 102 -4.01 -15.11 -1.12
CA LEU A 102 -4.29 -16.09 -2.18
C LEU A 102 -4.67 -17.46 -1.60
N ILE A 103 -3.96 -17.92 -0.58
CA ILE A 103 -4.04 -19.29 -0.07
C ILE A 103 -4.80 -19.35 1.27
N GLY A 104 -4.72 -18.28 2.07
CA GLY A 104 -5.35 -18.17 3.39
C GLY A 104 -4.54 -18.80 4.51
N ASP A 105 -3.20 -18.70 4.45
CA ASP A 105 -2.28 -19.14 5.53
C ASP A 105 -2.39 -18.28 6.81
#